data_AF-A0A660R6Z4-F1
#
_entry.id   AF-A0A660R6Z4-F1
#
_cell.length_a   1.000
_cell.length_b   1.000
_cell.length_c   1.000
_cell.angle_alpha   90.00
_cell.angle_beta   90.00
_cell.angle_gamma   90.00
#
_symmetry.space_group_name_H-M   'P 1'
#
loop_
_entity.id
_entity.type
_entity.pdbx_description
1 polymer ?
#
loop_
_entity_poly.entity_id
_entity_poly.type
_entity_poly.pdbx_seq_one_letter_code
_entity_poly.pdbx_strand_id
1 'polypeptide(L)'
;MTVKELLEKLPQDILTGLSDDLEIGLPNSKLIEQLMAEGKTYISQFLPEYTEDQEKILLPSYVLARLLERKNHLDLAEKYWNRFKEDVLAFQKMLIRDKTSMGTKISVSSAERVFTDDELSRW
;
A
#
# COMPACT_ATOMS: atom_id res chain seq x y z
N MET A 1 7.04 -3.40 -10.77
CA MET A 1 5.78 -3.92 -11.33
C MET A 1 5.65 -3.59 -12.82
N THR A 2 5.22 -4.54 -13.64
CA THR A 2 4.96 -4.38 -15.09
C THR A 2 3.46 -4.27 -15.39
N VAL A 3 3.10 -3.77 -16.58
CA VAL A 3 1.70 -3.65 -17.04
C VAL A 3 1.00 -5.01 -17.02
N LYS A 4 1.68 -6.08 -17.44
CA LYS A 4 1.12 -7.43 -17.44
C LYS A 4 0.74 -7.91 -16.03
N GLU A 5 1.59 -7.65 -15.04
CA GLU A 5 1.29 -7.97 -13.63
C GLU A 5 0.10 -7.15 -13.09
N LEU A 6 -0.11 -5.93 -13.58
CA LEU A 6 -1.26 -5.09 -13.22
C LEU A 6 -2.54 -5.62 -13.86
N LEU A 7 -2.46 -6.03 -15.14
CA LEU A 7 -3.56 -6.65 -15.87
C LEU A 7 -3.96 -8.02 -15.29
N GLU A 8 -3.05 -8.77 -14.67
CA GLU A 8 -3.37 -10.03 -14.00
C GLU A 8 -4.07 -9.83 -12.64
N LYS A 9 -3.75 -8.74 -11.93
CA LYS A 9 -4.37 -8.42 -10.63
C LYS A 9 -5.75 -7.78 -10.74
N LEU A 10 -6.09 -7.25 -11.91
CA LEU A 10 -7.32 -6.52 -12.14
C LEU A 10 -8.19 -7.25 -13.18
N PRO A 11 -9.51 -7.33 -12.99
CA PRO A 11 -10.37 -7.95 -13.98
C PRO A 11 -10.21 -7.24 -15.33
N GLN A 12 -9.84 -8.00 -16.36
CA GLN A 12 -9.58 -7.47 -17.70
C GLN A 12 -10.80 -6.71 -18.24
N ASP A 13 -12.02 -7.14 -17.90
CA ASP A 13 -13.28 -6.48 -18.25
C ASP A 13 -13.39 -5.04 -17.71
N ILE A 14 -12.85 -4.80 -16.50
CA ILE A 14 -12.83 -3.48 -15.87
C ILE A 14 -11.80 -2.59 -16.57
N LEU A 15 -10.64 -3.14 -16.93
CA LEU A 15 -9.59 -2.39 -17.61
C LEU A 15 -9.98 -2.04 -19.05
N THR A 16 -10.57 -2.97 -19.79
CA THR A 16 -11.07 -2.75 -21.14
C THR A 16 -12.23 -1.76 -21.14
N GLY A 17 -13.17 -1.89 -20.19
CA GLY A 17 -14.29 -0.97 -20.05
C GLY A 17 -13.91 0.45 -19.61
N LEU A 18 -12.84 0.59 -18.81
CA LEU A 18 -12.44 1.88 -18.25
C LEU A 18 -11.35 2.63 -19.06
N SER A 19 -10.55 1.93 -19.85
CA SER A 19 -9.42 2.54 -20.59
C SER A 19 -9.76 3.01 -22.00
N ASP A 20 -11.00 2.82 -22.46
CA ASP A 20 -11.52 3.24 -23.78
C ASP A 20 -10.54 3.04 -24.93
N ASP A 21 -10.44 1.79 -25.38
CA ASP A 21 -10.15 1.50 -26.79
C ASP A 21 -11.33 0.69 -27.35
N LEU A 22 -12.46 1.41 -27.52
CA LEU A 22 -13.75 0.89 -28.00
C LEU A 22 -13.66 0.32 -29.43
N GLU A 23 -12.59 0.58 -30.18
CA GLU A 23 -12.39 0.05 -31.53
C GLU A 23 -11.84 -1.39 -31.58
N ILE A 24 -11.17 -1.86 -30.51
CA ILE A 24 -10.42 -3.14 -30.55
C ILE A 24 -10.78 -4.10 -29.40
N GLY A 25 -11.51 -3.65 -28.36
CA GLY A 25 -11.86 -4.50 -27.23
C GLY A 25 -10.66 -4.94 -26.38
N LEU A 26 -9.58 -4.15 -26.43
CA LEU A 26 -8.36 -4.34 -25.65
C LEU A 26 -8.15 -3.14 -24.73
N PRO A 27 -7.58 -3.34 -23.54
CA PRO A 27 -7.23 -2.22 -22.66
C PRO A 27 -6.15 -1.35 -23.32
N ASN A 28 -6.27 -0.03 -23.21
CA ASN A 28 -5.30 0.92 -23.73
C ASN A 28 -4.01 0.86 -22.91
N SER A 29 -3.10 -0.03 -23.31
CA SER A 29 -1.83 -0.26 -22.62
C SER A 29 -0.98 1.00 -22.48
N LYS A 30 -1.03 1.93 -23.45
CA LYS A 30 -0.29 3.20 -23.38
C LYS A 30 -0.84 4.10 -22.26
N LEU A 31 -2.16 4.19 -22.14
CA LEU A 31 -2.79 4.94 -21.06
C LEU A 31 -2.45 4.33 -19.70
N ILE A 32 -2.48 2.99 -19.60
CA ILE A 32 -2.14 2.29 -18.36
C ILE A 32 -0.67 2.54 -17.98
N GLU A 33 0.26 2.47 -18.94
CA GLU A 33 1.67 2.79 -18.72
C GLU A 33 1.88 4.23 -18.22
N GLN A 34 1.18 5.20 -18.82
CA GLN A 34 1.21 6.59 -18.38
C GLN A 34 0.70 6.74 -16.95
N LEU A 35 -0.45 6.15 -16.62
CA LEU A 35 -1.02 6.18 -15.27
C LEU A 35 -0.13 5.46 -14.25
N MET A 36 0.58 4.41 -14.65
CA MET A 36 1.58 3.77 -13.79
C MET A 36 2.77 4.69 -13.52
N ALA A 37 3.29 5.38 -14.53
CA ALA A 37 4.39 6.34 -14.35
C ALA A 37 3.97 7.52 -13.47
N GLU A 38 2.77 8.07 -13.69
CA GLU A 38 2.18 9.09 -12.84
C GLU A 38 1.97 8.59 -11.40
N GLY A 39 1.43 7.37 -11.25
CA GLY A 39 1.18 6.76 -9.95
C GLY A 39 2.46 6.56 -9.15
N LYS A 40 3.55 6.11 -9.79
CA LYS A 40 4.87 6.00 -9.13
C LYS A 40 5.38 7.35 -8.65
N THR A 41 5.25 8.38 -9.48
CA THR A 41 5.63 9.75 -9.13
C THR A 41 4.77 10.25 -7.96
N TYR A 42 3.46 10.01 -8.00
CA TYR A 42 2.53 10.39 -6.95
C TYR A 42 2.83 9.69 -5.62
N ILE A 43 3.00 8.36 -5.62
CA ILE A 43 3.37 7.57 -4.44
C ILE A 43 4.69 8.08 -3.85
N SER A 44 5.68 8.40 -4.68
CA SER A 44 6.98 8.90 -4.21
C SER A 44 6.90 10.20 -3.41
N GLN A 45 5.85 11.01 -3.60
CA GLN A 45 5.62 12.23 -2.81
C GLN A 45 5.20 11.92 -1.36
N PHE A 46 4.55 10.78 -1.11
CA PHE A 46 4.07 10.36 0.22
C PHE A 46 5.00 9.34 0.87
N LEU A 47 5.65 8.51 0.07
CA LEU A 47 6.59 7.46 0.47
C LEU A 47 7.81 7.56 -0.44
N PRO A 48 8.87 8.31 -0.06
CA PRO A 48 10.04 8.48 -0.92
C PRO A 48 10.81 7.18 -1.19
N GLU A 49 10.79 6.27 -0.22
CA GLU A 49 11.46 4.96 -0.26
C GLU A 49 10.42 3.88 0.02
N TYR A 50 9.70 3.45 -1.02
CA TYR A 50 8.77 2.32 -0.94
C TYR A 50 9.38 1.05 -1.54
N THR A 51 9.03 -0.11 -0.99
CA THR A 51 9.49 -1.41 -1.50
C THR A 51 8.67 -1.87 -2.70
N GLU A 52 9.19 -2.84 -3.45
CA GLU A 52 8.47 -3.41 -4.60
C GLU A 52 7.11 -4.02 -4.19
N ASP A 53 7.01 -4.57 -2.98
CA ASP A 53 5.75 -5.10 -2.43
C ASP A 53 4.73 -3.99 -2.15
N GLN A 54 5.20 -2.84 -1.64
CA GLN A 54 4.35 -1.65 -1.45
C GLN A 54 3.90 -1.08 -2.79
N GLU A 55 4.78 -1.06 -3.81
CA GLU A 55 4.41 -0.68 -5.19
C GLU A 55 3.26 -1.56 -5.70
N LYS A 56 3.36 -2.88 -5.51
CA LYS A 56 2.37 -3.87 -5.96
C LYS A 56 1.00 -3.77 -5.29
N ILE A 57 0.89 -2.99 -4.21
CA ILE A 57 -0.35 -2.74 -3.46
C ILE A 57 -0.91 -1.36 -3.80
N LEU A 58 -0.05 -0.34 -3.81
CA LEU A 58 -0.45 1.06 -3.99
C LEU A 58 -0.76 1.42 -5.45
N LEU A 59 0.06 0.91 -6.38
CA LEU A 59 -0.03 1.27 -7.79
C LEU A 59 -1.35 0.84 -8.46
N PRO A 60 -1.88 -0.39 -8.23
CA PRO A 60 -3.19 -0.79 -8.76
C PRO A 60 -4.33 0.12 -8.30
N SER A 61 -4.36 0.47 -7.02
CA SER A 61 -5.41 1.31 -6.44
C SER A 61 -5.41 2.72 -7.06
N TYR A 62 -4.22 3.30 -7.28
CA TYR A 62 -4.08 4.59 -7.97
C TYR A 62 -4.58 4.51 -9.42
N VAL A 63 -4.11 3.51 -10.18
CA VAL A 63 -4.47 3.35 -11.59
C VAL A 63 -5.98 3.15 -11.75
N LEU A 64 -6.60 2.32 -10.90
CA LEU A 64 -8.04 2.11 -10.91
C LEU A 64 -8.81 3.39 -10.59
N ALA A 65 -8.42 4.13 -9.56
CA ALA A 65 -9.10 5.38 -9.19
C ALA A 65 -9.09 6.36 -10.37
N ARG A 66 -7.93 6.53 -11.03
CA ARG A 66 -7.79 7.40 -12.20
C ARG A 66 -8.61 6.93 -13.40
N LEU A 67 -8.64 5.63 -13.67
CA LEU A 67 -9.46 5.06 -14.76
C LEU A 67 -10.95 5.26 -14.50
N LEU A 68 -11.41 5.10 -13.24
CA LEU A 68 -12.79 5.34 -12.84
C LEU A 68 -13.17 6.83 -12.93
N GLU A 69 -12.28 7.75 -12.53
CA GLU A 69 -12.48 9.20 -12.69
C GLU A 69 -12.72 9.58 -14.16
N ARG A 70 -11.90 9.04 -15.08
CA ARG A 70 -12.01 9.32 -16.52
C ARG A 70 -13.34 8.86 -17.11
N LYS A 71 -13.97 7.86 -16.50
CA LYS A 71 -15.28 7.30 -16.89
C LYS A 71 -16.44 7.88 -16.10
N ASN A 72 -16.18 8.91 -15.29
CA ASN A 72 -17.18 9.60 -14.49
C ASN A 72 -17.83 8.71 -13.41
N HIS A 73 -17.18 7.61 -13.02
CA HIS A 73 -17.58 6.74 -11.91
C HIS A 73 -16.99 7.26 -10.59
N LEU A 74 -17.35 8.50 -10.22
CA LEU A 74 -16.70 9.24 -9.14
C LEU A 74 -16.84 8.56 -7.77
N ASP A 75 -18.02 7.99 -7.45
CA ASP A 75 -18.26 7.30 -6.18
C ASP A 75 -17.37 6.06 -6.00
N LEU A 76 -17.12 5.35 -7.09
CA LEU A 76 -16.22 4.18 -7.10
C LEU A 76 -14.77 4.64 -7.04
N ALA A 77 -14.40 5.68 -7.80
CA ALA A 77 -13.07 6.25 -7.75
C ALA A 77 -12.69 6.72 -6.35
N GLU A 78 -13.62 7.37 -5.64
CA GLU A 78 -13.43 7.82 -4.26
C GLU A 78 -13.15 6.65 -3.30
N LYS A 79 -13.83 5.51 -3.46
CA LYS A 79 -13.55 4.31 -2.66
C LYS A 79 -12.12 3.81 -2.85
N TYR A 80 -11.62 3.78 -4.09
CA TYR A 80 -10.24 3.39 -4.36
C TYR A 80 -9.23 4.43 -3.87
N TRP A 81 -9.56 5.71 -3.93
CA TRP A 81 -8.74 6.77 -3.33
C TRP A 81 -8.66 6.66 -1.81
N ASN A 82 -9.77 6.39 -1.15
CA ASN A 82 -9.80 6.19 0.30
C ASN A 82 -8.98 4.96 0.67
N ARG A 83 -9.12 3.87 -0.08
CA ARG A 83 -8.30 2.67 0.12
C ARG A 83 -6.81 2.95 -0.07
N PHE A 84 -6.45 3.65 -1.14
CA PHE A 84 -5.07 4.06 -1.39
C PHE A 84 -4.50 4.88 -0.22
N LYS A 85 -5.25 5.85 0.29
CA LYS A 85 -4.84 6.67 1.44
C LYS A 85 -4.67 5.83 2.70
N GLU A 86 -5.57 4.89 2.97
CA GLU A 86 -5.46 3.95 4.09
C GLU A 86 -4.19 3.12 4.01
N ASP A 87 -3.90 2.56 2.84
CA ASP A 87 -2.70 1.73 2.61
C ASP A 87 -1.41 2.56 2.76
N VAL A 88 -1.37 3.79 2.22
CA VAL A 88 -0.24 4.72 2.41
C VAL A 88 -0.03 5.03 3.89
N LEU A 89 -1.11 5.34 4.64
CA LEU A 89 -1.03 5.60 6.08
C LEU A 89 -0.56 4.38 6.86
N ALA A 90 -0.98 3.17 6.48
CA ALA A 90 -0.52 1.93 7.09
C ALA A 90 0.99 1.73 6.90
N PHE A 91 1.50 1.95 5.68
CA PHE A 91 2.94 1.85 5.40
C PHE A 91 3.76 2.94 6.08
N GLN A 92 3.28 4.18 6.13
CA GLN A 92 3.93 5.25 6.89
C GLN A 92 4.02 4.92 8.38
N LYS A 93 2.97 4.34 8.98
CA LYS A 93 2.99 3.88 10.38
C LYS A 93 4.00 2.74 10.61
N MET A 94 4.12 1.80 9.67
CA MET A 94 5.15 0.75 9.74
C MET A 94 6.56 1.34 9.69
N LEU A 95 6.82 2.27 8.79
CA LEU A 95 8.09 3.01 8.68
C LEU A 95 8.44 3.77 9.98
N ILE A 96 7.46 4.44 10.59
CA ILE A 96 7.67 5.11 11.88
C ILE A 96 8.00 4.10 12.97
N ARG A 97 7.25 2.98 13.03
CA ARG A 97 7.47 1.92 14.02
C ARG A 97 8.87 1.32 13.89
N ASP A 98 9.34 1.04 12.69
CA ASP A 98 10.69 0.52 12.44
C ASP A 98 11.78 1.55 12.77
N LYS A 99 11.56 2.84 12.50
CA LYS A 99 12.48 3.91 12.92
C LYS A 99 12.51 4.12 14.43
N THR A 100 11.39 3.99 15.13
CA THR A 100 11.34 3.99 16.61
C THR A 100 11.83 2.68 17.24
N SER A 101 11.84 1.58 16.50
CA SER A 101 12.36 0.28 16.95
C SER A 101 13.90 0.28 17.07
N MET A 102 14.60 1.21 16.40
CA MET A 102 16.02 1.48 16.65
C MET A 102 16.29 2.27 17.95
N GLY A 103 15.25 2.56 18.74
CA GLY A 103 15.34 3.44 19.90
C GLY A 103 14.61 2.94 21.15
N THR A 104 14.49 1.63 21.39
CA THR A 104 14.37 1.13 22.76
C THR A 104 14.85 -0.33 22.83
N LYS A 105 16.15 -0.53 23.10
CA LYS A 105 16.56 -1.73 23.82
C LYS A 105 15.84 -1.68 25.17
N ILE A 106 14.67 -2.29 25.26
CA ILE A 106 14.16 -2.71 26.55
C ILE A 106 15.07 -3.89 26.94
N SER A 107 16.15 -3.57 27.62
CA SER A 107 16.91 -4.54 28.39
C SER A 107 15.97 -5.04 29.48
N VAL A 108 15.14 -6.05 29.18
CA VAL A 108 14.47 -6.82 30.22
C VAL A 108 15.57 -7.59 30.92
N SER A 109 16.19 -6.96 31.91
CA SER A 109 17.05 -7.60 32.89
C SER A 109 16.13 -8.47 33.74
N SER A 110 15.80 -9.66 33.25
CA SER A 110 15.35 -10.78 34.08
C SER A 110 16.54 -11.21 34.92
N ALA A 111 16.88 -10.42 35.94
CA ALA A 111 17.72 -10.91 37.00
C ALA A 111 16.90 -12.00 37.71
N GLU A 112 17.38 -13.24 37.71
CA GLU A 112 16.84 -14.29 38.58
C GLU A 112 16.95 -13.79 40.01
N ARG A 113 15.81 -13.39 40.58
CA ARG A 113 15.73 -13.01 41.98
C ARG A 113 15.50 -14.28 42.79
N VAL A 114 16.53 -14.72 43.50
CA VAL A 114 16.38 -15.74 44.55
C VAL A 114 15.72 -15.06 45.74
N PHE A 115 14.47 -15.43 46.04
CA PHE A 115 13.78 -15.01 47.25
C PHE A 115 14.48 -15.65 48.46
N THR A 116 14.74 -14.85 49.50
CA THR A 116 15.21 -15.37 50.79
C THR A 116 14.02 -15.87 51.60
N ASP A 117 14.20 -16.91 52.42
CA ASP A 117 13.14 -17.56 53.21
C ASP A 117 12.31 -16.59 54.09
N ASP A 118 12.88 -15.44 54.46
CA ASP A 118 12.17 -14.37 55.19
C ASP A 118 11.05 -13.68 54.37
N GLU A 119 11.10 -13.69 53.04
CA GLU A 119 10.06 -13.08 52.19
C GLU A 119 8.88 -14.03 51.95
N LEU A 120 9.11 -15.35 52.00
CA LEU A 120 8.09 -16.39 51.79
C LEU A 120 7.15 -16.58 52.98
N SER A 121 7.53 -16.14 54.17
CA SER A 121 6.76 -16.33 55.40
C SER A 121 5.71 -15.22 55.67
N ARG A 122 5.51 -14.29 54.72
CA ARG A 122 4.53 -13.19 54.82
C ARG A 122 3.36 -13.28 53.82
N TRP A 123 3.17 -14.41 53.15
CA TRP A 123 2.08 -14.65 52.20
C TRP A 123 1.22 -15.83 52.62
#